data_AF-A0A6N6VLC0-F1
#
_entry.id   AF-A0A6N6VLC0-F1
#
_cell.length_a   1.000
_cell.length_b   1.000
_cell.length_c   1.000
_cell.angle_alpha   90.00
_cell.angle_beta   90.00
_cell.angle_gamma   90.00
#
_symmetry.space_group_name_H-M   'P 1'
#
loop_
_entity.id
_entity.type
_entity.pdbx_description
1 polymer ?
#
loop_
_entity_poly.entity_id
_entity_poly.type
_entity_poly.pdbx_seq_one_letter_code
_entity_poly.pdbx_strand_id
1 'polypeptide(L)'
;MPKEKKAARRKLAKSLGLTSLDAFFAASPDVRTKFRTGVGAINRKYPPATVSDLVDHVDYAVKLIGIDHVGIASGFQGGGGVTGWANAGETLNLTKDLVRRGYSQDGIARFWGGNIMRVMDEVAAARKAP
;
A
#
# COMPACT_ATOMS: atom_id res chain seq x y z
N MET A 1 -8.17 9.45 0.94
CA MET A 1 -9.51 8.91 1.32
C MET A 1 -10.45 10.04 1.71
N PRO A 2 -11.65 10.15 1.12
CA PRO A 2 -12.65 11.17 1.49
C PRO A 2 -13.04 11.14 2.97
N LYS A 3 -13.29 12.32 3.57
CA LYS A 3 -13.67 12.46 4.99
C LYS A 3 -14.92 11.62 5.34
N GLU A 4 -15.89 11.58 4.44
CA GLU A 4 -17.13 10.82 4.58
C GLU A 4 -16.89 9.31 4.60
N LYS A 5 -16.03 8.79 3.70
CA LYS A 5 -15.60 7.39 3.70
C LYS A 5 -14.95 7.01 5.03
N LYS A 6 -14.07 7.89 5.55
CA LYS A 6 -13.40 7.71 6.85
C LYS A 6 -14.41 7.65 8.00
N ALA A 7 -15.37 8.57 8.03
CA ALA A 7 -16.42 8.62 9.04
C ALA A 7 -17.32 7.38 9.00
N ALA A 8 -17.74 6.95 7.80
CA ALA A 8 -18.56 5.75 7.61
C ALA A 8 -17.84 4.48 8.10
N ARG A 9 -16.55 4.30 7.75
CA ARG A 9 -15.76 3.15 8.23
C ARG A 9 -15.60 3.17 9.76
N ARG A 10 -15.35 4.34 10.36
CA ARG A 10 -15.25 4.49 11.83
C ARG A 10 -16.57 4.14 12.53
N LYS A 11 -17.70 4.62 12.01
CA LYS A 11 -19.02 4.31 12.55
C LYS A 11 -19.30 2.81 12.50
N LEU A 12 -19.01 2.15 11.38
CA LEU A 12 -19.14 0.70 11.22
C LEU A 12 -18.25 -0.07 12.21
N ALA A 13 -16.97 0.32 12.33
CA ALA A 13 -16.04 -0.31 13.27
C ALA A 13 -16.58 -0.22 14.71
N LYS A 14 -17.01 0.98 15.14
CA LYS A 14 -17.59 1.22 16.47
C LYS A 14 -18.85 0.37 16.71
N SER A 15 -19.75 0.25 15.73
CA SER A 15 -20.96 -0.59 15.87
C SER A 15 -20.68 -2.08 16.04
N LEU A 16 -19.46 -2.52 15.68
CA LEU A 16 -19.03 -3.91 15.80
C LEU A 16 -18.05 -4.13 16.97
N GLY A 17 -17.83 -3.12 17.82
CA GLY A 17 -16.85 -3.18 18.92
C GLY A 17 -15.39 -3.13 18.49
N LEU A 18 -15.11 -2.77 17.23
CA LEU A 18 -13.76 -2.76 16.65
C LEU A 18 -13.08 -1.40 16.87
N THR A 19 -12.73 -1.10 18.12
CA THR A 19 -12.18 0.21 18.53
C THR A 19 -10.65 0.25 18.56
N SER A 20 -9.98 -0.90 18.49
CA SER A 20 -8.53 -1.04 18.42
C SER A 20 -8.12 -2.18 17.49
N LEU A 21 -6.82 -2.29 17.17
CA LEU A 21 -6.28 -3.43 16.44
C LEU A 21 -6.44 -4.72 17.24
N ASP A 22 -6.18 -4.69 18.55
CA ASP A 22 -6.35 -5.86 19.43
C ASP A 22 -7.81 -6.35 19.42
N ALA A 23 -8.77 -5.41 19.51
CA ALA A 23 -10.19 -5.75 19.42
C ALA A 23 -10.54 -6.41 18.08
N PHE A 24 -9.88 -6.00 16.98
CA PHE A 24 -10.08 -6.61 15.67
C PHE A 24 -9.49 -8.02 15.57
N PHE A 25 -8.29 -8.24 16.09
CA PHE A 25 -7.66 -9.56 16.05
C PHE A 25 -8.31 -10.56 17.03
N ALA A 26 -8.80 -10.08 18.17
CA ALA A 26 -9.56 -10.88 19.14
C ALA A 26 -11.01 -11.15 18.70
N ALA A 27 -11.56 -10.36 17.78
CA ALA A 27 -12.94 -10.53 17.32
C ALA A 27 -13.20 -11.88 16.65
N SER A 28 -14.43 -12.38 16.77
CA SER A 28 -14.84 -13.62 16.12
C SER A 28 -14.76 -13.52 14.58
N PRO A 29 -14.62 -14.65 13.86
CA PRO A 29 -14.71 -14.67 12.40
C PRO A 29 -15.95 -13.96 11.85
N ASP A 30 -17.10 -14.09 12.52
CA ASP A 30 -18.36 -13.46 12.11
C ASP A 30 -18.32 -11.93 12.19
N VAL A 31 -17.76 -11.39 13.28
CA VAL A 31 -17.60 -9.94 13.44
C VAL A 31 -16.67 -9.40 12.36
N ARG A 32 -15.55 -10.09 12.09
CA ARG A 32 -14.63 -9.71 11.01
C ARG A 32 -15.28 -9.80 9.63
N THR A 33 -16.11 -10.82 9.39
CA THR A 33 -16.88 -10.96 8.14
C THR A 33 -17.90 -9.83 7.99
N LYS A 34 -18.68 -9.50 9.03
CA LYS A 34 -19.60 -8.35 9.02
C LYS A 34 -18.87 -7.05 8.73
N PHE A 35 -17.69 -6.85 9.33
CA PHE A 35 -16.87 -5.67 9.06
C PHE A 35 -16.40 -5.62 7.60
N ARG A 36 -15.85 -6.71 7.05
CA ARG A 36 -15.42 -6.79 5.64
C ARG A 36 -16.58 -6.52 4.69
N THR A 37 -17.74 -7.14 4.90
CA THR A 37 -18.94 -6.94 4.08
C THR A 37 -19.42 -5.49 4.14
N GLY A 38 -19.48 -4.90 5.33
CA GLY A 38 -19.85 -3.49 5.50
C GLY A 38 -18.85 -2.53 4.84
N VAL A 39 -17.54 -2.81 4.94
CA VAL A 39 -16.51 -2.06 4.21
C VAL A 39 -16.68 -2.20 2.70
N GLY A 40 -17.03 -3.39 2.21
CA GLY A 40 -17.36 -3.63 0.79
C GLY A 40 -18.52 -2.76 0.32
N ALA A 41 -19.59 -2.63 1.12
CA ALA A 41 -20.71 -1.74 0.82
C ALA A 41 -20.30 -0.26 0.78
N ILE A 42 -19.45 0.19 1.72
CA ILE A 42 -18.89 1.55 1.71
C ILE A 42 -18.03 1.77 0.47
N ASN A 43 -17.24 0.78 0.06
CA ASN A 43 -16.35 0.87 -1.10
C ASN A 43 -17.13 0.99 -2.43
N ARG A 44 -18.36 0.48 -2.52
CA ARG A 44 -19.22 0.71 -3.70
C ARG A 44 -19.57 2.19 -3.90
N LYS A 45 -19.76 2.93 -2.81
CA LYS A 45 -20.00 4.39 -2.86
C LYS A 45 -18.70 5.19 -3.02
N TYR A 46 -17.61 4.69 -2.45
CA TYR A 46 -16.30 5.34 -2.50
C TYR A 46 -15.25 4.30 -2.91
N PRO A 47 -14.99 4.13 -4.23
CA PRO A 47 -14.04 3.14 -4.71
C PRO A 47 -12.67 3.21 -4.00
N PRO A 48 -12.01 2.07 -3.78
CA PRO A 48 -10.63 2.04 -3.32
C PRO A 48 -9.68 2.62 -4.38
N ALA A 49 -8.46 2.97 -3.96
CA ALA A 49 -7.40 3.32 -4.89
C ALA A 49 -7.01 2.10 -5.74
N THR A 50 -6.48 2.37 -6.93
CA THR A 50 -6.04 1.42 -7.94
C THR A 50 -4.52 1.40 -8.07
N VAL A 51 -3.98 0.47 -8.87
CA VAL A 51 -2.58 0.50 -9.29
C VAL A 51 -2.22 1.83 -9.94
N SER A 52 -3.08 2.40 -10.78
CA SER A 52 -2.79 3.68 -11.43
C SER A 52 -2.64 4.81 -10.40
N ASP A 53 -3.52 4.87 -9.41
CA ASP A 53 -3.39 5.88 -8.33
C ASP A 53 -2.08 5.71 -7.56
N LEU A 54 -1.63 4.46 -7.36
CA LEU A 54 -0.34 4.19 -6.72
C LEU A 54 0.83 4.67 -7.60
N VAL A 55 0.79 4.44 -8.91
CA VAL A 55 1.84 4.93 -9.80
C VAL A 55 1.84 6.46 -9.91
N ASP A 56 0.68 7.13 -9.81
CA ASP A 56 0.62 8.60 -9.67
C ASP A 56 1.43 9.09 -8.46
N HIS A 57 1.35 8.36 -7.34
CA HIS A 57 2.14 8.65 -6.16
C HIS A 57 3.65 8.37 -6.36
N VAL A 58 4.01 7.34 -7.12
CA VAL A 58 5.41 7.08 -7.51
C VAL A 58 5.94 8.24 -8.35
N ASP A 59 5.21 8.66 -9.39
CA ASP A 59 5.61 9.78 -10.25
C ASP A 59 5.79 11.07 -9.46
N TYR A 60 4.86 11.36 -8.55
CA TYR A 60 4.95 12.53 -7.69
C TYR A 60 6.19 12.47 -6.78
N ALA A 61 6.48 11.31 -6.18
CA ALA A 61 7.66 11.12 -5.36
C ALA A 61 8.95 11.29 -6.19
N VAL A 62 9.02 10.66 -7.37
CA VAL A 62 10.17 10.80 -8.29
C VAL A 62 10.38 12.26 -8.67
N LYS A 63 9.32 12.99 -8.99
CA LYS A 63 9.39 14.42 -9.31
C LYS A 63 9.90 15.26 -8.13
N LEU A 64 9.57 14.89 -6.90
CA LEU A 64 9.89 15.66 -5.70
C LEU A 64 11.30 15.38 -5.17
N ILE A 65 11.72 14.12 -5.14
CA ILE A 65 12.95 13.68 -4.48
C ILE A 65 13.92 12.91 -5.38
N GLY A 66 13.58 12.71 -6.66
CA GLY A 66 14.41 11.95 -7.61
C GLY A 66 14.20 10.43 -7.53
N ILE A 67 14.46 9.75 -8.65
CA ILE A 67 14.21 8.30 -8.79
C ILE A 67 15.06 7.45 -7.84
N ASP A 68 16.24 7.92 -7.45
CA ASP A 68 17.22 7.18 -6.61
C ASP A 68 16.82 7.08 -5.14
N HIS A 69 15.70 7.72 -4.77
CA HIS A 69 15.20 7.84 -3.40
C HIS A 69 13.80 7.23 -3.22
N VAL A 70 13.27 6.56 -4.25
CA VAL A 70 11.93 5.97 -4.23
C VAL A 70 12.01 4.45 -4.29
N GLY A 71 11.31 3.77 -3.40
CA GLY A 71 11.14 2.31 -3.41
C GLY A 71 9.66 1.94 -3.33
N ILE A 72 9.33 0.69 -3.63
CA ILE A 72 7.97 0.17 -3.59
C ILE A 72 7.83 -0.88 -2.48
N ALA A 73 6.80 -0.72 -1.66
CA ALA A 73 6.40 -1.71 -0.66
C ALA A 73 4.88 -1.89 -0.69
N SER A 74 4.41 -3.13 -0.54
CA SER A 74 2.99 -3.45 -0.69
C SER A 74 2.16 -3.21 0.57
N GLY A 75 2.76 -3.37 1.75
CA GLY A 75 2.04 -3.44 3.02
C GLY A 75 1.08 -4.64 3.10
N PHE A 76 1.31 -5.70 2.31
CA PHE A 76 0.51 -6.94 2.38
C PHE A 76 0.50 -7.50 3.81
N GLN A 77 -0.61 -8.14 4.17
CA GLN A 77 -0.90 -8.63 5.53
C GLN A 77 -1.02 -7.53 6.62
N GLY A 78 -0.57 -6.31 6.36
CA GLY A 78 -0.72 -5.13 7.23
C GLY A 78 -1.90 -4.22 6.86
N GLY A 79 -2.80 -4.68 5.99
CA GLY A 79 -3.94 -3.87 5.49
C GLY A 79 -3.63 -2.97 4.30
N GLY A 80 -2.45 -3.13 3.68
CA GLY A 80 -2.10 -2.52 2.40
C GLY A 80 -2.76 -3.22 1.19
N GLY A 81 -2.26 -2.90 0.00
CA GLY A 81 -2.83 -3.32 -1.28
C GLY A 81 -3.81 -2.31 -1.88
N VAL A 82 -3.92 -2.33 -3.21
CA VAL A 82 -4.82 -1.50 -4.02
C VAL A 82 -5.56 -2.38 -5.03
N THR A 83 -6.61 -1.86 -5.66
CA THR A 83 -7.29 -2.59 -6.73
C THR A 83 -6.31 -2.84 -7.89
N GLY A 84 -6.12 -4.12 -8.23
CA GLY A 84 -5.15 -4.58 -9.22
C GLY A 84 -3.78 -4.95 -8.63
N TRP A 85 -3.56 -4.78 -7.33
CA TRP A 85 -2.39 -5.30 -6.61
C TRP A 85 -2.78 -5.68 -5.16
N ALA A 86 -3.63 -6.70 -5.03
CA ALA A 86 -4.19 -7.17 -3.77
C ALA A 86 -3.28 -8.19 -3.05
N ASN A 87 -2.38 -8.84 -3.79
CA ASN A 87 -1.46 -9.84 -3.27
C ASN A 87 -0.20 -9.93 -4.16
N ALA A 88 0.79 -10.72 -3.73
CA ALA A 88 2.08 -10.82 -4.41
C ALA A 88 1.97 -11.37 -5.85
N GLY A 89 0.97 -12.20 -6.17
CA GLY A 89 0.74 -12.71 -7.51
C GLY A 89 0.33 -11.64 -8.53
N GLU A 90 -0.16 -10.48 -8.05
CA GLU A 90 -0.58 -9.36 -8.89
C GLU A 90 0.52 -8.30 -9.11
N THR A 91 1.74 -8.52 -8.58
CA THR A 91 2.85 -7.55 -8.63
C THR A 91 3.20 -7.11 -10.05
N LEU A 92 3.03 -8.01 -11.02
CA LEU A 92 3.23 -7.68 -12.43
C LEU A 92 2.32 -6.55 -12.93
N ASN A 93 1.14 -6.34 -12.34
CA ASN A 93 0.23 -5.27 -12.74
C ASN A 93 0.83 -3.89 -12.46
N LEU A 94 1.53 -3.73 -11.33
CA LEU A 94 2.23 -2.50 -10.99
C LEU A 94 3.40 -2.24 -11.95
N THR A 95 4.21 -3.28 -12.25
CA THR A 95 5.29 -3.16 -13.23
C THR A 95 4.78 -2.82 -14.63
N LYS A 96 3.67 -3.44 -15.07
CA LYS A 96 3.05 -3.10 -16.36
C LYS A 96 2.66 -1.63 -16.43
N ASP A 97 2.16 -1.07 -15.34
CA ASP A 97 1.74 0.33 -15.32
C ASP A 97 2.95 1.28 -15.30
N LEU A 98 4.01 0.95 -14.56
CA LEU A 98 5.29 1.68 -14.65
C LEU A 98 5.88 1.68 -16.07
N VAL A 99 5.83 0.54 -16.78
CA VAL A 99 6.26 0.46 -18.19
C VAL A 99 5.40 1.37 -19.08
N ARG A 100 4.07 1.37 -18.90
CA ARG A 100 3.17 2.24 -19.68
C ARG A 100 3.46 3.72 -19.49
N ARG A 101 3.95 4.11 -18.31
CA ARG A 101 4.35 5.50 -18.01
C ARG A 101 5.74 5.86 -18.53
N GLY A 102 6.44 4.92 -19.16
CA GLY A 102 7.71 5.18 -19.82
C GLY A 102 8.94 5.06 -18.90
N TYR A 103 8.80 4.45 -17.72
CA TYR A 103 9.99 4.11 -16.93
C TYR A 103 10.83 3.08 -17.68
N SER A 104 12.14 3.34 -17.76
CA SER A 104 13.10 2.38 -18.29
C SER A 104 13.20 1.15 -17.41
N GLN A 105 13.73 0.06 -17.96
CA GLN A 105 14.03 -1.16 -17.19
C GLN A 105 14.91 -0.86 -15.97
N ASP A 106 15.93 0.00 -16.13
CA ASP A 106 16.80 0.43 -15.04
C ASP A 106 16.05 1.23 -13.97
N GLY A 107 15.15 2.13 -14.38
CA GLY A 107 14.30 2.88 -13.45
C GLY A 107 13.37 1.96 -12.65
N ILE A 108 12.77 0.97 -13.32
CA ILE A 108 11.94 -0.04 -12.69
C ILE A 108 12.76 -0.90 -11.70
N ALA A 109 13.99 -1.29 -12.07
CA ALA A 109 14.87 -2.05 -11.20
C ALA A 109 15.27 -1.26 -9.94
N ARG A 110 15.42 0.07 -10.03
CA ARG A 110 15.66 0.94 -8.87
C ARG A 110 14.50 0.87 -7.87
N PHE A 111 13.26 0.97 -8.35
CA PHE A 111 12.07 0.88 -7.49
C PHE A 111 11.92 -0.47 -6.79
N TRP A 112 12.23 -1.56 -7.50
CA TRP A 112 12.00 -2.93 -7.02
C TRP A 112 13.12 -3.50 -6.15
N GLY A 113 14.22 -2.78 -5.96
CA GLY A 113 15.29 -3.28 -5.11
C GLY A 113 16.57 -2.45 -5.18
N GLY A 114 16.91 -1.89 -6.33
CA GLY A 114 18.19 -1.20 -6.52
C GLY A 114 18.44 -0.10 -5.49
N ASN A 115 17.43 0.74 -5.22
CA ASN A 115 17.57 1.83 -4.27
C ASN A 115 17.69 1.35 -2.82
N ILE A 116 16.89 0.38 -2.41
CA ILE A 116 16.97 -0.14 -1.04
C ILE A 116 18.28 -0.89 -0.80
N MET A 117 18.77 -1.66 -1.78
CA MET A 117 20.06 -2.34 -1.67
C MET A 117 21.21 -1.35 -1.53
N ARG A 118 21.23 -0.28 -2.35
CA ARG A 118 22.21 0.81 -2.19
C ARG A 118 22.20 1.38 -0.77
N VAL A 119 21.01 1.68 -0.22
CA VAL A 119 20.87 2.22 1.14
C VAL A 119 21.38 1.22 2.19
N MET A 120 21.05 -0.07 2.04
CA MET A 120 21.52 -1.11 2.95
C MET A 120 23.04 -1.21 2.96
N ASP A 121 23.69 -1.13 1.79
CA ASP A 121 25.15 -1.16 1.66
C ASP A 121 25.81 0.05 2.31
N GLU A 122 25.27 1.26 2.08
CA GLU A 122 25.75 2.50 2.71
C GLU A 122 25.62 2.47 4.23
N VAL A 123 24.49 1.97 4.75
CA VAL A 123 24.26 1.80 6.19
C VAL A 123 25.23 0.78 6.78
N ALA A 124 25.46 -0.34 6.09
CA ALA A 124 26.41 -1.35 6.52
C ALA A 124 27.85 -0.80 6.57
N ALA A 125 28.25 0.00 5.58
CA ALA A 125 29.57 0.64 5.54
C ALA A 125 29.75 1.70 6.63
N ALA A 126 28.69 2.44 6.97
CA ALA A 126 28.71 3.48 8.01
C ALA A 126 28.62 2.92 9.44
N ARG A 127 28.31 1.62 9.59
CA ARG A 127 28.18 0.97 10.89
C ARG A 127 29.50 1.07 11.65
N LYS A 128 29.48 1.73 12.82
CA LYS A 128 30.58 1.69 13.77
C LYS A 128 30.60 0.35 14.49
N ALA A 129 31.80 -0.14 14.81
CA ALA A 129 31.96 -1.33 15.65
C ALA A 129 31.21 -1.13 16.99
N PRO A 130 30.57 -2.19 17.52
CA PRO A 130 29.85 -2.14 18.79
C PRO A 130 30.75 -1.75 19.95
#